data_AF-A0A0V0JC37-F1
#
_entry.id   AF-A0A0V0JC37-F1
#
_cell.length_a   1.000
_cell.length_b   1.000
_cell.length_c   1.000
_cell.angle_alpha   90.00
_cell.angle_beta   90.00
_cell.angle_gamma   90.00
#
_symmetry.space_group_name_H-M   'P 1'
#
loop_
_entity.id
_entity.type
_entity.pdbx_description
1 polymer ?
#
loop_
_entity_poly.entity_id
_entity_poly.type
_entity_poly.pdbx_seq_one_letter_code
_entity_poly.pdbx_strand_id
1 'polypeptide(L)'
;MLDELSHAPLKLQQRVSLLKRHLLPKVLHELVLGAVHRNTLKRLDTQVRQHLRRWLRLPADTPTAFLHAPVNDGGLGVPCLAVLVPFAKRRRLDSVLASSEPAVRAAATVPSAYSGLRLAAQPVRFRRSVLASKEDARNYWKSAFYSSADGRPLAAFAKSACASQWLSSPARVFPWLYLRGIQLREGVLSTKSRRNRRTGISDDLCRGQCGQRETLFHILQFCQLTHQARVWRHNQVMKLLATKLVKRGHKVLLEPHIPEGRTFRKPDIVVCGEDGLTVVDIAIAGEELMESVYAGKIRYNSAAEVQVNL
;
A
#
# COMPACT_ATOMS: atom_id res chain seq x y z
N MET A 1 24.59 -9.69 7.92
CA MET A 1 23.11 -9.66 8.10
C MET A 1 22.31 -9.31 6.83
N LEU A 2 22.37 -8.08 6.26
CA LEU A 2 21.56 -7.75 5.07
C LEU A 2 21.99 -8.52 3.82
N ASP A 3 23.29 -8.74 3.66
CA ASP A 3 23.84 -9.56 2.58
C ASP A 3 23.50 -11.04 2.77
N GLU A 4 23.59 -11.59 3.98
CA GLU A 4 23.13 -12.95 4.31
C GLU A 4 21.66 -13.14 3.93
N LEU A 5 20.77 -12.21 4.30
CA LEU A 5 19.36 -12.25 3.89
C LEU A 5 19.16 -12.18 2.37
N SER A 6 20.07 -11.51 1.66
CA SER A 6 20.01 -11.40 0.20
C SER A 6 20.40 -12.70 -0.49
N HIS A 7 21.42 -13.39 0.02
CA HIS A 7 21.93 -14.65 -0.53
C HIS A 7 21.09 -15.86 -0.09
N ALA A 8 20.38 -15.77 1.04
CA ALA A 8 19.51 -16.83 1.50
C ALA A 8 18.44 -17.19 0.45
N PRO A 9 18.17 -18.49 0.22
CA PRO A 9 17.19 -18.99 -0.76
C PRO A 9 15.75 -18.80 -0.27
N LEU A 10 15.38 -17.55 -0.01
CA LEU A 10 14.08 -17.15 0.53
C LEU A 10 13.20 -16.53 -0.55
N LYS A 11 11.89 -16.78 -0.45
CA LYS A 11 10.91 -16.05 -1.27
C LYS A 11 10.97 -14.57 -0.92
N LEU A 12 10.74 -13.71 -1.91
CA LEU A 12 10.79 -12.25 -1.75
C LEU A 12 9.94 -11.75 -0.57
N GLN A 13 8.72 -12.26 -0.45
CA GLN A 13 7.79 -11.92 0.63
C GLN A 13 8.29 -12.33 2.02
N GLN A 14 8.97 -13.49 2.12
CA GLN A 14 9.58 -13.95 3.36
C GLN A 14 10.75 -13.04 3.74
N ARG A 15 11.58 -12.67 2.76
CA ARG A 15 12.72 -11.77 2.96
C ARG A 15 12.29 -10.40 3.49
N VAL A 16 11.25 -9.79 2.90
CA VAL A 16 10.68 -8.52 3.36
C VAL A 16 10.06 -8.66 4.76
N SER A 17 9.35 -9.76 5.03
CA SER A 17 8.77 -10.02 6.35
C SER A 17 9.84 -10.19 7.43
N LEU A 18 10.90 -10.97 7.16
CA LEU A 18 12.03 -11.21 8.06
C LEU A 18 12.77 -9.91 8.39
N LEU A 19 13.01 -9.08 7.37
CA LEU A 19 13.60 -7.76 7.56
C LEU A 19 12.78 -6.93 8.55
N LYS A 20 11.46 -6.84 8.34
CA LYS A 20 10.55 -6.00 9.14
C LYS A 20 10.31 -6.53 10.56
N ARG A 21 10.11 -7.84 10.72
CA ARG A 21 9.65 -8.45 11.97
C ARG A 21 10.78 -8.94 12.87
N HIS A 22 11.96 -9.24 12.32
CA HIS A 22 13.04 -9.86 13.09
C HIS A 22 14.33 -9.03 13.02
N LEU A 23 14.83 -8.71 11.82
CA LEU A 23 16.11 -8.03 11.70
C LEU A 23 16.06 -6.60 12.24
N LEU A 24 15.11 -5.77 11.78
CA LEU A 24 15.03 -4.38 12.21
C LEU A 24 14.73 -4.25 13.71
N PRO A 25 13.84 -5.03 14.33
CA PRO A 25 13.65 -5.03 15.78
C PRO A 25 14.89 -5.46 16.57
N LYS A 26 15.63 -6.48 16.11
CA LYS A 26 16.89 -6.90 16.75
C LYS A 26 17.93 -5.78 16.74
N VAL A 27 18.17 -5.21 15.56
CA VAL A 27 19.10 -4.08 15.39
C VAL A 27 18.62 -2.86 16.19
N LEU A 28 17.32 -2.58 16.20
CA LEU A 28 16.75 -1.49 16.99
C LEU A 28 17.08 -1.62 18.48
N HIS A 29 16.95 -2.82 19.05
CA HIS A 29 17.25 -3.06 20.46
C HIS A 29 18.71 -2.69 20.78
N GLU A 30 19.66 -3.18 19.98
CA GLU A 30 21.09 -2.87 20.13
C GLU A 30 21.37 -1.36 19.96
N LEU A 31 20.80 -0.73 18.94
CA LEU A 31 20.99 0.70 18.65
C LEU A 31 20.40 1.62 19.74
N VAL A 32 19.34 1.17 20.41
CA VAL A 32 18.71 1.89 21.51
C VAL A 32 19.60 1.87 22.75
N LEU A 33 20.25 0.75 23.05
CA LEU A 33 21.17 0.64 24.19
C LEU A 33 22.52 1.32 23.93
N GLY A 34 23.05 1.25 22.71
CA GLY A 34 24.35 1.80 22.36
C GLY A 34 24.39 3.32 22.12
N ALA A 35 25.58 3.90 22.19
CA ALA A 35 25.87 5.27 21.74
C ALA A 35 26.07 5.27 20.22
N VAL A 36 25.08 5.77 19.46
CA VAL A 36 25.10 5.72 17.99
C VAL A 36 24.89 7.10 17.43
N HIS A 37 25.78 7.52 16.53
CA HIS A 37 25.69 8.80 15.85
C HIS A 37 24.56 8.81 14.80
N ARG A 38 23.93 9.97 14.61
CA ARG A 38 22.79 10.14 13.68
C ARG A 38 23.15 9.81 12.23
N ASN A 39 24.40 10.06 11.81
CA ASN A 39 24.84 9.73 10.45
C ASN A 39 24.93 8.22 10.22
N THR A 40 25.30 7.45 11.25
CA THR A 40 25.31 5.99 11.21
C THR A 40 23.90 5.46 10.99
N LEU A 41 22.90 5.99 11.72
CA LEU A 41 21.49 5.63 11.53
C LEU A 41 21.00 5.93 10.09
N LYS A 42 21.35 7.10 9.55
CA LYS A 42 21.03 7.46 8.16
C LYS A 42 21.68 6.53 7.14
N ARG A 43 22.92 6.08 7.39
CA ARG A 43 23.63 5.13 6.53
C ARG A 43 22.94 3.76 6.55
N LEU A 44 22.56 3.27 7.73
CA LEU A 44 21.79 2.02 7.87
C LEU A 44 20.45 2.10 7.14
N ASP A 45 19.69 3.17 7.34
CA ASP A 45 18.43 3.38 6.61
C ASP A 45 18.64 3.40 5.09
N THR A 46 19.75 3.98 4.62
CA THR A 46 20.09 4.01 3.19
C THR A 46 20.39 2.62 2.66
N GLN A 47 21.16 1.82 3.39
CA GLN A 47 21.45 0.43 3.04
C GLN A 47 20.17 -0.42 3.00
N VAL A 48 19.29 -0.29 4.00
CA VAL A 48 17.99 -0.99 4.04
C VAL A 48 17.15 -0.64 2.81
N ARG A 49 17.04 0.66 2.47
CA ARG A 49 16.30 1.09 1.27
C ARG A 49 16.91 0.55 -0.02
N GLN A 50 18.24 0.54 -0.14
CA GLN A 50 18.93 -0.01 -1.33
C GLN A 50 18.67 -1.51 -1.49
N HIS A 51 18.71 -2.29 -0.41
CA HIS A 51 18.39 -3.72 -0.45
C HIS A 51 16.92 -3.96 -0.82
N LEU A 52 15.98 -3.22 -0.23
CA LEU A 52 14.57 -3.30 -0.56
C LEU A 52 14.30 -2.97 -2.02
N ARG A 53 14.89 -1.90 -2.55
CA ARG A 53 14.76 -1.53 -3.97
C ARG A 53 15.32 -2.63 -4.88
N ARG A 54 16.47 -3.21 -4.55
CA ARG A 54 17.05 -4.33 -5.30
C ARG A 54 16.14 -5.55 -5.29
N TRP A 55 15.66 -5.97 -4.11
CA TRP A 55 14.82 -7.16 -3.97
C TRP A 55 13.47 -7.01 -4.67
N LEU A 56 12.84 -5.84 -4.54
CA LEU A 56 11.53 -5.51 -5.13
C LEU A 56 11.66 -4.99 -6.59
N ARG A 57 12.87 -4.96 -7.14
CA ARG A 57 13.17 -4.42 -8.49
C ARG A 57 12.52 -3.04 -8.70
N LEU A 58 12.64 -2.18 -7.69
CA LEU A 58 12.07 -0.84 -7.71
C LEU A 58 13.07 0.14 -8.33
N PRO A 59 12.59 1.07 -9.16
CA PRO A 59 13.30 2.27 -9.56
C PRO A 59 14.03 3.05 -8.46
N ALA A 60 15.10 3.75 -8.82
CA ALA A 60 15.81 4.67 -7.92
C ALA A 60 14.96 5.91 -7.54
N ASP A 61 14.11 6.33 -8.47
CA ASP A 61 13.18 7.47 -8.33
C ASP A 61 11.91 7.13 -7.50
N THR A 62 11.71 5.86 -7.11
CA THR A 62 10.61 5.46 -6.24
C THR A 62 10.63 6.27 -4.94
N PRO A 63 9.51 6.91 -4.56
CA PRO A 63 9.42 7.73 -3.37
C PRO A 63 9.91 6.98 -2.12
N THR A 64 10.83 7.59 -1.37
CA THR A 64 11.27 7.00 -0.09
C THR A 64 10.10 6.90 0.91
N ALA A 65 9.12 7.78 0.79
CA ALA A 65 7.90 7.76 1.59
C ALA A 65 7.09 6.47 1.41
N PHE A 66 7.07 5.87 0.22
CA PHE A 66 6.41 4.57 -0.02
C PHE A 66 6.96 3.47 0.89
N LEU A 67 8.29 3.41 1.06
CA LEU A 67 8.92 2.36 1.86
C LEU A 67 8.58 2.48 3.35
N HIS A 68 8.47 3.71 3.85
CA HIS A 68 8.29 4.00 5.27
C HIS A 68 6.83 4.24 5.69
N ALA A 69 5.96 4.65 4.77
CA ALA A 69 4.55 4.87 5.05
C ALA A 69 3.88 3.56 5.54
N PRO A 70 2.90 3.64 6.45
CA PRO A 70 2.21 2.47 6.97
C PRO A 70 1.57 1.62 5.89
N VAL A 71 1.44 0.32 6.16
CA VAL A 71 0.80 -0.61 5.22
C VAL A 71 -0.65 -0.22 4.95
N ASN A 72 -1.38 0.23 5.98
CA ASN A 72 -2.78 0.64 5.85
C ASN A 72 -2.93 1.89 4.96
N ASP A 73 -1.97 2.82 5.01
CA ASP A 73 -1.91 4.00 4.14
C ASP A 73 -1.27 3.70 2.76
N GLY A 74 -1.05 2.42 2.46
CA GLY A 74 -0.57 1.95 1.16
C GLY A 74 0.94 1.92 0.94
N GLY A 75 1.73 2.20 1.98
CA GLY A 75 3.17 1.99 1.96
C GLY A 75 3.61 0.56 2.29
N LEU A 76 4.92 0.34 2.41
CA LEU A 76 5.50 -0.93 2.78
C LEU A 76 5.66 -1.10 4.30
N GLY A 77 5.62 -0.01 5.07
CA GLY A 77 5.68 -0.01 6.53
C GLY A 77 7.03 -0.43 7.10
N VAL A 78 8.14 -0.08 6.44
CA VAL A 78 9.49 -0.34 6.93
C VAL A 78 9.88 0.79 7.89
N PRO A 79 10.28 0.50 9.14
CA PRO A 79 10.64 1.55 10.09
C PRO A 79 11.90 2.29 9.62
N CYS A 80 11.92 3.62 9.82
CA CYS A 80 13.10 4.46 9.63
C CYS A 80 13.86 4.55 10.96
N LEU A 81 15.06 3.96 11.01
CA LEU A 81 15.90 3.88 12.21
C LEU A 81 16.32 5.26 12.70
N ALA A 82 16.64 6.19 11.78
CA ALA A 82 17.00 7.57 12.12
C ALA A 82 15.89 8.34 12.86
N VAL A 83 14.63 7.88 12.74
CA VAL A 83 13.48 8.47 13.43
C VAL A 83 13.08 7.63 14.64
N LEU A 84 13.08 6.31 14.50
CA LEU A 84 12.55 5.40 15.52
C LEU A 84 13.51 5.21 16.71
N VAL A 85 14.82 5.17 16.47
CA VAL A 85 15.84 4.99 17.54
C VAL A 85 15.79 6.14 18.56
N PRO A 86 15.80 7.43 18.17
CA PRO A 86 15.66 8.52 19.13
C PRO A 86 14.38 8.45 19.97
N PHE A 87 13.23 8.14 19.35
CA PHE A 87 11.97 7.98 20.08
C PHE A 87 11.99 6.82 21.07
N ALA A 88 12.59 5.69 20.67
CA ALA A 88 12.73 4.54 21.56
C ALA A 88 13.69 4.84 22.72
N LYS A 89 14.78 5.59 22.49
CA LYS A 89 15.68 6.07 23.54
C LYS A 89 14.97 6.99 24.53
N ARG A 90 14.23 7.98 24.01
CA ARG A 90 13.42 8.90 24.83
C ARG A 90 12.44 8.14 25.70
N ARG A 91 11.61 7.29 25.11
CA ARG A 91 10.64 6.46 25.86
C ARG A 91 11.29 5.60 26.93
N ARG A 92 12.47 5.04 26.65
CA ARG A 92 13.22 4.25 27.65
C ARG A 92 13.62 5.13 28.83
N LEU A 93 14.20 6.30 28.58
CA LEU A 93 14.64 7.20 29.65
C LEU A 93 13.46 7.75 30.46
N ASP A 94 12.36 8.12 29.79
CA ASP A 94 11.13 8.54 30.46
C ASP A 94 10.62 7.41 31.38
N SER A 95 10.70 6.16 30.94
CA SER A 95 10.33 4.99 31.77
C SER A 95 11.27 4.74 32.95
N VAL A 96 12.56 5.06 32.83
CA VAL A 96 13.52 4.95 33.94
C VAL A 96 13.25 6.05 34.97
N LEU A 97 12.99 7.27 34.53
CA LEU A 97 12.64 8.40 35.40
C LEU A 97 11.30 8.19 36.12
N ALA A 98 10.34 7.57 35.44
CA ALA A 98 9.02 7.23 36.00
C ALA A 98 8.99 5.89 36.77
N SER A 99 10.13 5.23 36.99
CA SER A 99 10.18 3.94 37.67
C SER A 99 9.72 4.07 39.14
N SER A 100 9.03 3.06 39.66
CA SER A 100 8.64 2.98 41.07
C SER A 100 9.85 2.83 42.00
N GLU A 101 10.93 2.22 41.51
CA GLU A 101 12.12 1.89 42.28
C GLU A 101 13.05 3.11 42.48
N PRO A 102 13.33 3.54 43.72
CA PRO A 102 14.19 4.69 44.00
C PRO A 102 15.60 4.57 43.43
N ALA A 103 16.21 3.38 43.47
CA ALA A 103 17.55 3.14 42.96
C ALA A 103 17.66 3.38 41.43
N VAL A 104 16.62 2.99 40.69
CA VAL A 104 16.54 3.17 39.23
C VAL A 104 16.40 4.65 38.86
N ARG A 105 15.61 5.41 39.63
CA ARG A 105 15.50 6.87 39.45
C ARG A 105 16.80 7.58 39.76
N ALA A 106 17.48 7.21 40.86
CA ALA A 106 18.76 7.78 41.25
C ALA A 106 19.84 7.55 40.17
N ALA A 107 19.86 6.37 39.54
CA ALA A 107 20.76 6.06 38.44
C ALA A 107 20.55 6.96 37.21
N ALA A 108 19.33 7.44 36.95
CA ALA A 108 19.05 8.37 35.86
C ALA A 108 19.47 9.81 36.16
N THR A 109 19.65 10.18 37.44
CA THR A 109 20.07 11.52 37.85
C THR A 109 21.59 11.69 37.99
N VAL A 110 22.37 10.64 37.75
CA VAL A 110 23.85 10.70 37.83
C VAL A 110 24.39 11.61 36.72
N PRO A 111 25.46 12.42 36.96
CA PRO A 111 26.05 13.29 35.95
C PRO A 111 26.38 12.64 34.60
N SER A 112 26.79 11.36 34.62
CA SER A 112 27.07 10.57 33.42
C SER A 112 25.82 10.35 32.53
N ALA A 113 24.62 10.32 33.11
CA ALA A 113 23.37 10.11 32.41
C ALA A 113 22.81 11.37 31.73
N TYR A 114 23.20 12.58 32.17
CA TYR A 114 22.67 13.84 31.64
C TYR A 114 22.93 14.04 30.15
N SER A 115 24.08 13.59 29.65
CA SER A 115 24.40 13.67 28.22
C SER A 115 23.39 12.87 27.37
N GLY A 116 23.02 11.67 27.82
CA GLY A 116 22.01 10.82 27.19
C GLY A 116 20.60 11.37 27.31
N LEU A 117 20.24 11.91 28.48
CA LEU A 117 18.96 12.58 28.72
C LEU A 117 18.77 13.79 27.79
N ARG A 118 19.79 14.64 27.68
CA ARG A 118 19.75 15.83 26.81
C ARG A 118 19.58 15.43 25.34
N LEU A 119 20.30 14.41 24.87
CA LEU A 119 20.18 13.92 23.49
C LEU A 119 18.80 13.30 23.21
N ALA A 120 18.22 12.61 24.18
CA ALA A 120 16.91 11.98 24.03
C ALA A 120 15.73 12.98 24.12
N ALA A 121 15.90 14.06 24.87
CA ALA A 121 14.92 15.14 24.97
C ALA A 121 14.86 16.00 23.69
N GLN A 122 15.90 15.97 22.85
CA GLN A 122 15.90 16.73 21.59
C GLN A 122 14.86 16.18 20.60
N PRO A 123 14.08 17.05 19.95
CA PRO A 123 13.13 16.60 18.95
C PRO A 123 13.85 16.07 17.71
N VAL A 124 13.26 15.06 17.07
CA VAL A 124 13.87 14.43 15.91
C VAL A 124 13.68 15.35 14.71
N ARG A 125 14.73 16.11 14.38
CA ARG A 125 14.76 16.82 13.09
C ARG A 125 14.94 15.78 11.99
N PHE A 126 14.03 15.69 11.05
CA PHE A 126 14.15 14.83 9.87
C PHE A 126 13.85 15.64 8.62
N ARG A 127 14.88 15.83 7.78
CA ARG A 127 14.85 16.77 6.66
C ARG A 127 14.42 18.16 7.14
N ARG A 128 13.32 18.70 6.60
CA ARG A 128 12.75 20.02 6.96
C ARG A 128 11.70 19.97 8.07
N SER A 129 11.41 18.78 8.61
CA SER A 129 10.34 18.59 9.60
C SER A 129 10.92 18.25 10.97
N VAL A 130 10.20 18.64 12.02
CA VAL A 130 10.48 18.29 13.39
C VAL A 130 9.44 17.26 13.83
N LEU A 131 9.89 16.08 14.24
CA LEU A 131 9.04 14.98 14.66
C LEU A 131 9.21 14.80 16.18
N ALA A 132 8.13 14.93 16.94
CA ALA A 132 8.13 14.80 18.39
C ALA A 132 7.61 13.42 18.84
N SER A 133 6.72 12.81 18.05
CA SER A 133 6.07 11.55 18.38
C SER A 133 6.15 10.51 17.24
N LYS A 134 5.83 9.25 17.58
CA LYS A 134 5.64 8.18 16.57
C LYS A 134 4.48 8.49 15.62
N GLU A 135 3.47 9.21 16.09
CA GLU A 135 2.32 9.62 15.30
C GLU A 135 2.69 10.73 14.31
N ASP A 136 3.49 11.71 14.73
CA ASP A 136 4.02 12.74 13.83
C ASP A 136 4.83 12.10 12.71
N ALA A 137 5.66 11.10 13.03
CA ALA A 137 6.42 10.35 12.03
C ALA A 137 5.49 9.60 11.07
N ARG A 138 4.41 8.99 11.58
CA ARG A 138 3.40 8.33 10.74
C ARG A 138 2.75 9.33 9.78
N ASN A 139 2.31 10.47 10.29
CA ASN A 139 1.65 11.53 9.52
C ASN A 139 2.60 12.18 8.51
N TYR A 140 3.88 12.34 8.87
CA TYR A 140 4.93 12.79 7.97
C TYR A 140 5.11 11.84 6.77
N TRP A 141 5.25 10.54 7.02
CA TRP A 141 5.42 9.58 5.93
C TRP A 141 4.18 9.48 5.04
N LYS A 142 2.99 9.54 5.65
CA LYS A 142 1.71 9.56 4.95
C LYS A 142 1.59 10.78 4.03
N SER A 143 1.80 11.99 4.55
CA SER A 143 1.70 13.23 3.77
C SER A 143 2.78 13.32 2.68
N ALA A 144 4.02 12.91 3.00
CA ALA A 144 5.09 12.83 2.01
C ALA A 144 4.81 11.79 0.92
N PHE A 145 4.06 10.73 1.24
CA PHE A 145 3.67 9.72 0.26
C PHE A 145 2.54 10.22 -0.64
N TYR A 146 1.47 10.77 -0.08
CA TYR A 146 0.32 11.24 -0.86
C TYR A 146 0.61 12.49 -1.69
N SER A 147 1.59 13.29 -1.29
CA SER A 147 2.08 14.41 -2.11
C SER A 147 2.90 13.96 -3.33
N SER A 148 3.40 12.72 -3.34
CA SER A 148 4.13 12.17 -4.50
C SER A 148 3.17 11.77 -5.63
N ALA A 149 3.63 11.88 -6.87
CA ALA A 149 2.84 11.52 -8.06
C ALA A 149 2.33 10.07 -8.02
N ASP A 150 3.15 9.15 -7.49
CA ASP A 150 2.83 7.73 -7.44
C ASP A 150 2.01 7.34 -6.19
N GLY A 151 2.08 8.13 -5.12
CA GLY A 151 1.35 7.89 -3.88
C GLY A 151 -0.03 8.57 -3.82
N ARG A 152 -0.28 9.64 -4.59
CA ARG A 152 -1.57 10.35 -4.60
C ARG A 152 -2.76 9.42 -4.86
N PRO A 153 -2.76 8.55 -5.90
CA PRO A 153 -3.89 7.65 -6.17
C PRO A 153 -4.08 6.59 -5.07
N LEU A 154 -3.05 6.35 -4.25
CA LEU A 154 -3.09 5.34 -3.18
C LEU A 154 -3.70 5.87 -1.88
N ALA A 155 -3.99 7.17 -1.77
CA ALA A 155 -4.63 7.76 -0.60
C ALA A 155 -5.97 7.09 -0.26
N ALA A 156 -6.71 6.65 -1.28
CA ALA A 156 -7.96 5.93 -1.12
C ALA A 156 -7.83 4.56 -0.44
N PHE A 157 -6.67 3.91 -0.55
CA PHE A 157 -6.45 2.61 0.08
C PHE A 157 -6.46 2.70 1.61
N ALA A 158 -6.25 3.89 2.18
CA ALA A 158 -6.41 4.11 3.62
C ALA A 158 -7.86 3.86 4.10
N LYS A 159 -8.84 3.95 3.21
CA LYS A 159 -10.26 3.64 3.52
C LYS A 159 -10.52 2.14 3.66
N SER A 160 -9.62 1.26 3.18
CA SER A 160 -9.82 -0.20 3.17
C SER A 160 -8.60 -0.96 3.68
N ALA A 161 -8.69 -1.47 4.91
CA ALA A 161 -7.64 -2.30 5.50
C ALA A 161 -7.38 -3.59 4.70
N CYS A 162 -8.43 -4.19 4.13
CA CYS A 162 -8.33 -5.41 3.33
C CYS A 162 -7.48 -5.21 2.07
N ALA A 163 -7.52 -4.03 1.45
CA ALA A 163 -6.78 -3.74 0.21
C ALA A 163 -5.25 -3.83 0.38
N SER A 164 -4.75 -3.68 1.61
CA SER A 164 -3.32 -3.74 1.93
C SER A 164 -2.92 -4.99 2.71
N GLN A 165 -3.87 -5.86 3.09
CA GLN A 165 -3.62 -7.02 3.96
C GLN A 165 -2.59 -8.00 3.37
N TRP A 166 -2.61 -8.18 2.05
CA TRP A 166 -1.70 -9.06 1.33
C TRP A 166 -0.22 -8.62 1.42
N LEU A 167 0.07 -7.35 1.74
CA LEU A 167 1.44 -6.88 1.99
C LEU A 167 1.96 -7.31 3.37
N SER A 168 1.08 -7.32 4.37
CA SER A 168 1.41 -7.72 5.74
C SER A 168 1.41 -9.23 5.91
N SER A 169 0.49 -9.93 5.26
CA SER A 169 0.28 -11.38 5.38
C SER A 169 0.15 -12.04 3.99
N PRO A 170 1.26 -12.20 3.26
CA PRO A 170 1.27 -12.71 1.88
C PRO A 170 1.13 -14.25 1.77
N ALA A 171 0.54 -14.93 2.76
CA ALA A 171 0.54 -16.40 2.84
C ALA A 171 -0.09 -17.08 1.62
N ARG A 172 -1.10 -16.45 1.00
CA ARG A 172 -1.83 -16.96 -0.17
C ARG A 172 -1.44 -16.27 -1.48
N VAL A 173 -0.35 -15.50 -1.49
CA VAL A 173 0.10 -14.75 -2.67
C VAL A 173 1.33 -15.44 -3.26
N PHE A 174 1.28 -15.72 -4.56
CA PHE A 174 2.46 -16.23 -5.26
C PHE A 174 3.59 -15.19 -5.25
N PRO A 175 4.86 -15.59 -5.12
CA PRO A 175 5.98 -14.64 -5.03
C PRO A 175 6.07 -13.67 -6.21
N TRP A 176 5.80 -14.15 -7.44
CA TRP A 176 5.79 -13.31 -8.63
C TRP A 176 4.65 -12.28 -8.59
N LEU A 177 3.48 -12.67 -8.07
CA LEU A 177 2.31 -11.80 -7.93
C LEU A 177 2.52 -10.78 -6.81
N TYR A 178 3.22 -11.15 -5.74
CA TYR A 178 3.62 -10.21 -4.68
C TYR A 178 4.51 -9.09 -5.25
N LEU A 179 5.54 -9.47 -6.02
CA LEU A 179 6.42 -8.51 -6.69
C LEU A 179 5.65 -7.63 -7.69
N ARG A 180 4.90 -8.24 -8.61
CA ARG A 180 4.14 -7.51 -9.63
C ARG A 180 3.05 -6.63 -9.03
N GLY A 181 2.38 -7.10 -7.98
CA GLY A 181 1.39 -6.33 -7.24
C GLY A 181 1.98 -5.08 -6.61
N ILE A 182 3.19 -5.17 -6.03
CA ILE A 182 3.89 -4.00 -5.48
C ILE A 182 4.24 -3.01 -6.59
N GLN A 183 4.78 -3.50 -7.71
CA GLN A 183 5.17 -2.66 -8.85
C GLN A 183 3.96 -1.98 -9.52
N LEU A 184 2.84 -2.72 -9.64
CA LEU A 184 1.57 -2.20 -10.14
C LEU A 184 1.04 -1.12 -9.21
N ARG A 185 1.04 -1.38 -7.90
CA ARG A 185 0.54 -0.45 -6.88
C ARG A 185 1.32 0.86 -6.88
N GLU A 186 2.64 0.80 -6.92
CA GLU A 186 3.50 1.99 -6.90
C GLU A 186 3.67 2.63 -8.29
N GLY A 187 2.96 2.16 -9.33
CA GLY A 187 3.00 2.82 -10.64
C GLY A 187 4.35 2.70 -11.37
N VAL A 188 5.19 1.72 -11.01
CA VAL A 188 6.55 1.55 -11.56
C VAL A 188 6.66 0.52 -12.67
N LEU A 189 5.54 -0.07 -13.07
CA LEU A 189 5.51 -0.82 -14.31
C LEU A 189 5.89 0.08 -15.49
N SER A 190 6.58 -0.50 -16.46
CA SER A 190 7.18 0.25 -17.57
C SER A 190 6.11 0.83 -18.50
N THR A 191 5.86 2.13 -18.38
CA THR A 191 5.10 2.92 -19.36
C THR A 191 5.99 4.02 -19.96
N LYS A 192 5.60 4.58 -21.12
CA LYS A 192 6.31 5.70 -21.73
C LYS A 192 6.31 6.93 -20.82
N SER A 193 5.20 7.28 -20.16
CA SER A 193 5.22 8.37 -19.15
C SER A 193 6.23 8.11 -18.04
N ARG A 194 6.33 6.86 -17.57
CA ARG A 194 7.27 6.48 -16.50
C ARG A 194 8.72 6.57 -16.96
N ARG A 195 9.01 6.15 -18.21
CA ARG A 195 10.32 6.25 -18.86
C ARG A 195 10.71 7.70 -19.11
N ASN A 196 9.79 8.53 -19.60
CA ASN A 196 9.99 9.95 -19.84
C ASN A 196 10.48 10.68 -18.57
N ARG A 197 9.95 10.36 -17.38
CA ARG A 197 10.45 10.93 -16.11
C ARG A 197 11.97 10.75 -15.88
N ARG A 198 12.60 9.76 -16.53
CA ARG A 198 14.05 9.50 -16.43
C ARG A 198 14.83 10.03 -17.62
N THR A 199 14.30 9.88 -18.82
CA THR A 199 15.02 10.16 -20.07
C THR A 199 14.75 11.56 -20.63
N GLY A 200 13.69 12.23 -20.17
CA GLY A 200 13.25 13.53 -20.72
C GLY A 200 12.70 13.45 -22.15
N ILE A 201 12.46 12.24 -22.68
CA ILE A 201 11.98 12.03 -24.05
C ILE A 201 10.49 12.35 -24.12
N SER A 202 10.11 13.31 -24.96
CA SER A 202 8.74 13.82 -25.10
C SER A 202 7.71 12.81 -25.65
N ASP A 203 8.12 11.66 -26.19
CA ASP A 203 7.19 10.61 -26.61
C ASP A 203 6.60 9.87 -25.40
N ASP A 204 5.47 10.38 -24.91
CA ASP A 204 4.66 9.74 -23.89
C ASP A 204 3.27 9.31 -24.35
N LEU A 205 3.02 9.29 -25.66
CA LEU A 205 1.77 8.80 -26.24
C LEU A 205 1.70 7.27 -26.21
N CYS A 206 0.51 6.75 -25.94
CA CYS A 206 0.22 5.32 -25.83
C CYS A 206 0.75 4.53 -27.03
N ARG A 207 1.49 3.44 -26.76
CA ARG A 207 1.93 2.48 -27.79
C ARG A 207 0.77 1.91 -28.60
N GLY A 208 -0.43 1.93 -28.04
CA GLY A 208 -1.65 1.56 -28.74
C GLY A 208 -2.24 2.60 -29.67
N GLN A 209 -1.53 3.71 -29.90
CA GLN A 209 -1.87 4.73 -30.89
C GLN A 209 -3.27 5.35 -30.70
N CYS A 210 -3.82 5.29 -29.48
CA CYS A 210 -5.14 5.84 -29.17
C CYS A 210 -5.11 7.34 -28.83
N GLY A 211 -4.02 8.06 -29.15
CA GLY A 211 -3.85 9.51 -28.91
C GLY A 211 -3.72 9.95 -27.45
N GLN A 212 -3.84 9.04 -26.47
CA GLN A 212 -3.76 9.36 -25.04
C GLN A 212 -2.36 9.14 -24.48
N ARG A 213 -2.04 9.81 -23.38
CA ARG A 213 -0.78 9.65 -22.64
C ARG A 213 -0.66 8.24 -22.02
N GLU A 214 0.46 7.57 -22.21
CA GLU A 214 0.75 6.22 -21.71
C GLU A 214 1.06 6.19 -20.20
N THR A 215 0.01 6.33 -19.40
CA THR A 215 0.07 6.08 -17.97
C THR A 215 -0.47 4.68 -17.64
N LEU A 216 -0.09 4.15 -16.48
CA LEU A 216 -0.64 2.88 -15.99
C LEU A 216 -2.15 2.97 -15.79
N PHE A 217 -2.63 4.13 -15.33
CA PHE A 217 -4.05 4.42 -15.22
C PHE A 217 -4.76 4.36 -16.58
N HIS A 218 -4.22 5.02 -17.61
CA HIS A 218 -4.75 4.94 -18.97
C HIS A 218 -4.83 3.49 -19.47
N ILE A 219 -3.74 2.73 -19.34
CA ILE A 219 -3.68 1.32 -19.76
C ILE A 219 -4.75 0.51 -19.03
N LEU A 220 -4.91 0.67 -17.72
CA LEU A 220 -5.79 -0.19 -16.92
C LEU A 220 -7.27 0.22 -16.96
N GLN A 221 -7.60 1.43 -17.39
CA GLN A 221 -8.95 1.99 -17.33
C GLN A 221 -9.56 2.28 -18.71
N PHE A 222 -8.77 2.76 -19.67
CA PHE A 222 -9.30 3.33 -20.92
C PHE A 222 -8.76 2.71 -22.21
N CYS A 223 -7.48 2.34 -22.24
CA CYS A 223 -6.76 2.00 -23.47
C CYS A 223 -7.45 0.94 -24.33
N GLN A 224 -7.80 1.24 -25.58
CA GLN A 224 -8.55 0.31 -26.43
C GLN A 224 -7.84 -1.04 -26.63
N LEU A 225 -6.51 -1.05 -26.76
CA LEU A 225 -5.74 -2.29 -26.90
C LEU A 225 -5.92 -3.28 -25.73
N THR A 226 -6.24 -2.77 -24.54
CA THR A 226 -6.39 -3.60 -23.33
C THR A 226 -7.86 -3.86 -22.98
N HIS A 227 -8.80 -3.48 -23.84
CA HIS A 227 -10.23 -3.63 -23.60
C HIS A 227 -10.59 -5.08 -23.20
N GLN A 228 -10.14 -6.07 -23.97
CA GLN A 228 -10.40 -7.48 -23.68
C GLN A 228 -9.81 -7.93 -22.33
N ALA A 229 -8.63 -7.43 -21.96
CA ALA A 229 -8.04 -7.72 -20.65
C ALA A 229 -8.84 -7.08 -19.50
N ARG A 230 -9.42 -5.89 -19.71
CA ARG A 230 -10.30 -5.25 -18.72
C ARG A 230 -11.60 -6.03 -18.53
N VAL A 231 -12.24 -6.44 -19.63
CA VAL A 231 -13.45 -7.30 -19.60
C VAL A 231 -13.12 -8.64 -18.93
N TRP A 232 -11.99 -9.25 -19.27
CA TRP A 232 -11.57 -10.49 -18.63
C TRP A 232 -11.39 -10.32 -17.11
N ARG A 233 -10.72 -9.25 -16.66
CA ARG A 233 -10.53 -8.93 -15.24
C ARG A 233 -11.86 -8.76 -14.52
N HIS A 234 -12.80 -8.04 -15.14
CA HIS A 234 -14.17 -7.87 -14.64
C HIS A 234 -14.86 -9.23 -14.46
N ASN A 235 -14.86 -10.05 -15.51
CA ASN A 235 -15.55 -11.34 -15.51
C ASN A 235 -14.93 -12.34 -14.54
N GLN A 236 -13.63 -12.25 -14.25
CA GLN A 236 -12.99 -13.06 -13.21
C GLN A 236 -13.53 -12.73 -11.81
N VAL A 237 -13.70 -11.45 -11.49
CA VAL A 237 -14.29 -11.02 -10.21
C VAL A 237 -15.75 -11.47 -10.11
N MET A 238 -16.50 -11.34 -11.20
CA MET A 238 -17.89 -11.80 -11.31
C MET A 238 -18.04 -13.29 -11.05
N LYS A 239 -17.28 -14.11 -11.77
CA LYS A 239 -17.30 -15.56 -11.62
C LYS A 239 -16.87 -15.99 -10.21
N LEU A 240 -15.88 -15.32 -9.63
CA LEU A 240 -15.43 -15.60 -8.26
C LEU A 240 -16.54 -15.32 -7.24
N LEU A 241 -17.22 -14.17 -7.34
CA LEU A 241 -18.32 -13.81 -6.44
C LEU A 241 -19.50 -14.77 -6.60
N ALA A 242 -19.92 -15.04 -7.83
CA ALA A 242 -21.00 -15.99 -8.11
C ALA A 242 -20.71 -17.40 -7.58
N THR A 243 -19.49 -17.90 -7.78
CA THR A 243 -19.06 -19.20 -7.23
C THR A 243 -19.17 -19.23 -5.70
N LYS A 244 -18.87 -18.13 -5.01
CA LYS A 244 -18.98 -18.03 -3.55
C LYS A 244 -20.42 -17.98 -3.07
N LEU A 245 -21.29 -17.28 -3.80
CA LEU A 245 -22.73 -17.20 -3.49
C LEU A 245 -23.42 -18.56 -3.69
N VAL A 246 -23.15 -19.24 -4.80
CA VAL A 246 -23.67 -20.59 -5.06
C VAL A 246 -23.22 -21.58 -3.99
N LYS A 247 -21.94 -21.54 -3.59
CA LYS A 247 -21.42 -22.39 -2.49
C LYS A 247 -22.07 -22.12 -1.12
N ARG A 248 -22.73 -20.98 -0.95
CA ARG A 248 -23.49 -20.63 0.25
C ARG A 248 -24.98 -20.98 0.13
N GLY A 249 -25.40 -21.62 -0.96
CA GLY A 249 -26.77 -22.04 -1.18
C GLY A 249 -27.66 -21.03 -1.90
N HIS A 250 -27.11 -19.89 -2.36
CA HIS A 250 -27.92 -18.92 -3.11
C HIS A 250 -28.11 -19.35 -4.56
N LYS A 251 -29.32 -19.15 -5.10
CA LYS A 251 -29.60 -19.25 -6.54
C LYS A 251 -29.10 -17.97 -7.23
N VAL A 252 -28.24 -18.13 -8.23
CA VAL A 252 -27.55 -17.02 -8.90
C VAL A 252 -27.74 -17.13 -10.41
N LEU A 253 -28.16 -16.04 -11.04
CA LEU A 253 -28.17 -15.86 -12.49
C LEU A 253 -26.99 -14.96 -12.88
N LEU A 254 -26.19 -15.38 -13.84
CA LEU A 254 -25.08 -14.61 -14.37
C LEU A 254 -25.50 -13.95 -15.68
N GLU A 255 -25.25 -12.65 -15.81
CA GLU A 255 -25.47 -11.93 -17.06
C GLU A 255 -26.88 -12.16 -17.68
N PRO A 256 -28.00 -12.18 -16.91
CA PRO A 256 -29.32 -12.47 -17.45
C PRO A 256 -29.77 -11.35 -18.39
N HIS A 257 -30.54 -11.71 -19.42
CA HIS A 257 -31.19 -10.73 -20.28
C HIS A 257 -32.60 -10.47 -19.75
N ILE A 258 -32.79 -9.30 -19.12
CA ILE A 258 -34.05 -8.88 -18.51
C ILE A 258 -34.76 -7.95 -19.50
N PRO A 259 -35.94 -8.30 -20.02
CA PRO A 259 -36.67 -7.43 -20.95
C PRO A 259 -37.02 -6.07 -20.32
N GLU A 260 -36.79 -4.99 -21.09
CA GLU A 260 -37.18 -3.61 -20.76
C GLU A 260 -37.73 -2.95 -22.04
N GLY A 261 -39.06 -2.95 -22.20
CA GLY A 261 -39.74 -2.51 -23.42
C GLY A 261 -39.24 -3.23 -24.68
N ARG A 262 -38.63 -2.50 -25.61
CA ARG A 262 -38.01 -3.03 -26.85
C ARG A 262 -36.53 -3.39 -26.68
N THR A 263 -35.99 -3.23 -25.49
CA THR A 263 -34.58 -3.46 -25.16
C THR A 263 -34.46 -4.50 -24.06
N PHE A 264 -33.23 -4.77 -23.62
CA PHE A 264 -32.98 -5.61 -22.46
C PHE A 264 -31.93 -4.96 -21.57
N ARG A 265 -32.03 -5.23 -20.28
CA ARG A 265 -30.97 -4.99 -19.31
C ARG A 265 -30.18 -6.25 -19.07
N LYS A 266 -28.89 -6.08 -18.83
CA LYS A 266 -27.95 -7.17 -18.59
C LYS A 266 -27.09 -6.85 -17.37
N PRO A 267 -27.62 -7.03 -16.15
CA PRO A 267 -26.81 -6.92 -14.95
C PRO A 267 -25.78 -8.05 -14.88
N ASP A 268 -24.71 -7.85 -14.13
CA ASP A 268 -23.63 -8.84 -14.02
C ASP A 268 -24.10 -10.10 -13.27
N ILE A 269 -24.79 -9.91 -12.14
CA ILE A 269 -25.28 -10.98 -11.26
C ILE A 269 -26.66 -10.63 -10.72
N VAL A 270 -27.59 -11.59 -10.74
CA VAL A 270 -28.86 -11.53 -10.00
C VAL A 270 -28.89 -12.67 -8.99
N VAL A 271 -29.09 -12.32 -7.73
CA VAL A 271 -29.21 -13.28 -6.62
C VAL A 271 -30.67 -13.40 -6.23
N CYS A 272 -31.22 -14.61 -6.30
CA CYS A 272 -32.58 -14.88 -5.87
C CYS A 272 -32.59 -15.24 -4.39
N GLY A 273 -33.26 -14.43 -3.57
CA GLY A 273 -33.59 -14.73 -2.18
C GLY A 273 -35.06 -15.12 -2.01
N GLU A 274 -35.46 -15.46 -0.78
CA GLU A 274 -36.85 -15.77 -0.44
C GLU A 274 -37.74 -14.51 -0.48
N ASP A 275 -37.21 -13.38 0.00
CA ASP A 275 -37.94 -12.10 0.10
C ASP A 275 -37.76 -11.18 -1.11
N GLY A 276 -37.08 -11.65 -2.18
CA GLY A 276 -36.90 -10.87 -3.40
C GLY A 276 -35.56 -11.09 -4.11
N LEU A 277 -35.26 -10.18 -5.03
CA LEU A 277 -34.11 -10.27 -5.93
C LEU A 277 -33.10 -9.16 -5.64
N THR A 278 -31.83 -9.54 -5.59
CA THR A 278 -30.71 -8.59 -5.43
C THR A 278 -29.89 -8.55 -6.71
N VAL A 279 -29.83 -7.39 -7.34
CA VAL A 279 -28.95 -7.13 -8.49
C VAL A 279 -27.58 -6.71 -7.98
N VAL A 280 -26.52 -7.36 -8.47
CA VAL A 280 -25.13 -7.07 -8.10
C VAL A 280 -24.33 -6.81 -9.37
N ASP A 281 -23.80 -5.60 -9.46
CA ASP A 281 -23.03 -5.13 -10.61
C ASP A 281 -21.59 -4.79 -10.18
N ILE A 282 -20.62 -5.31 -10.92
CA ILE A 282 -19.20 -5.26 -10.57
C ILE A 282 -18.53 -4.08 -11.26
N ALA A 283 -17.86 -3.25 -10.46
CA ALA A 283 -17.06 -2.14 -10.95
C ALA A 283 -15.58 -2.42 -10.71
N ILE A 284 -14.76 -2.30 -11.76
CA ILE A 284 -13.30 -2.29 -11.62
C ILE A 284 -12.77 -1.02 -12.26
N ALA A 285 -12.78 0.04 -11.47
CA ALA A 285 -12.31 1.36 -11.86
C ALA A 285 -11.16 1.82 -10.95
N GLY A 286 -10.38 2.82 -11.39
CA GLY A 286 -9.50 3.54 -10.47
C GLY A 286 -10.31 4.51 -9.60
N GLU A 287 -9.75 4.95 -8.46
CA GLU A 287 -10.49 5.76 -7.47
C GLU A 287 -11.14 7.00 -8.10
N GLU A 288 -10.41 7.73 -8.95
CA GLU A 288 -10.89 8.96 -9.60
C GLU A 288 -12.15 8.76 -10.44
N LEU A 289 -12.46 7.53 -10.83
CA LEU A 289 -13.63 7.16 -11.63
C LEU A 289 -14.68 6.39 -10.83
N MET A 290 -14.36 5.96 -9.61
CA MET A 290 -15.21 5.01 -8.89
C MET A 290 -16.58 5.58 -8.57
N GLU A 291 -16.64 6.86 -8.16
CA GLU A 291 -17.90 7.54 -7.84
C GLU A 291 -18.80 7.67 -9.08
N SER A 292 -18.24 8.07 -10.23
CA SER A 292 -19.01 8.23 -11.46
C SER A 292 -19.47 6.88 -12.03
N VAL A 293 -18.62 5.85 -11.97
CA VAL A 293 -18.97 4.48 -12.36
C VAL A 293 -20.06 3.90 -11.45
N TYR A 294 -19.94 4.10 -10.13
CA TYR A 294 -20.95 3.68 -9.17
C TYR A 294 -22.30 4.35 -9.42
N ALA A 295 -22.32 5.68 -9.54
CA ALA A 295 -23.55 6.42 -9.84
C ALA A 295 -24.16 6.04 -11.20
N GLY A 296 -23.33 5.72 -12.19
CA GLY A 296 -23.75 5.18 -13.48
C GLY A 296 -24.45 3.82 -13.35
N LYS A 297 -23.83 2.88 -12.63
CA LYS A 297 -24.40 1.54 -12.38
C LYS A 297 -25.69 1.58 -11.54
N ILE A 298 -25.76 2.45 -10.54
CA ILE A 298 -27.00 2.65 -9.77
C ILE A 298 -28.10 3.15 -10.70
N ARG A 299 -27.88 4.23 -11.46
CA ARG A 299 -28.89 4.74 -12.41
C ARG A 299 -29.33 3.68 -13.42
N TYR A 300 -28.39 2.87 -13.93
CA TYR A 300 -28.69 1.78 -14.87
C TYR A 300 -29.60 0.70 -14.25
N ASN A 301 -29.44 0.38 -12.97
CA ASN A 301 -30.24 -0.67 -12.32
C ASN A 301 -31.49 -0.16 -11.58
N SER A 302 -31.60 1.15 -11.32
CA SER A 302 -32.66 1.75 -10.49
C SER A 302 -33.97 2.03 -11.23
N ALA A 303 -34.04 1.90 -12.55
CA ALA A 303 -35.30 2.16 -13.24
C ALA A 303 -36.35 1.09 -12.91
N ALA A 304 -37.59 1.55 -12.73
CA ALA A 304 -38.71 0.84 -12.11
C ALA A 304 -39.10 -0.52 -12.75
N GLU A 305 -38.62 -0.85 -13.94
CA GLU A 305 -39.03 -2.06 -14.69
C GLU A 305 -38.27 -3.34 -14.28
N VAL A 306 -37.14 -3.25 -13.57
CA VAL A 306 -36.37 -4.44 -13.14
C VAL A 306 -37.09 -5.25 -12.05
N GLN A 307 -37.94 -4.60 -11.24
CA GLN A 307 -38.72 -5.29 -10.20
C GLN A 307 -39.93 -6.08 -10.74
N VAL A 308 -40.41 -5.76 -11.94
CA VAL A 308 -41.64 -6.34 -12.51
C VAL A 308 -41.35 -7.50 -13.47
N ASN A 309 -40.16 -7.51 -14.09
CA ASN A 309 -39.82 -8.42 -15.20
C ASN A 309 -38.78 -9.51 -14.86
N LEU A 310 -38.41 -9.65 -13.58
CA LEU A 310 -37.50 -10.67 -13.07
C LEU A 310 -38.24 -11.69 -12.21
#